data_AF-A0A0F9QGN9-F1
#
_entry.id   AF-A0A0F9QGN9-F1
#
_cell.length_a   1.000
_cell.length_b   1.000
_cell.length_c   1.000
_cell.angle_alpha   90.00
_cell.angle_beta   90.00
_cell.angle_gamma   90.00
#
_symmetry.space_group_name_H-M   'P 1'
#
loop_
_entity.id
_entity.type
_entity.pdbx_description
1 polymer ?
#
loop_
_entity_poly.entity_id
_entity_poly.type
_entity_poly.pdbx_seq_one_letter_code
_entity_poly.pdbx_strand_id
1 'polypeptide(L)'
;MTHDYKRHGTTTLFAALNVLDGTVIGQCQQRHRHIEWLKFLRQINRETPKDKELHLICDNYATHKHPAVRERLYKHPRFHLHFTPTSASWLNMVERFFVI
;
A
#
# COMPACT_ATOMS: atom_id res chain seq x y z
N MET A 1 15.43 -35.07 -13.11
CA MET A 1 14.17 -34.51 -12.59
C MET A 1 14.05 -33.09 -13.10
N THR A 2 13.23 -32.88 -14.13
CA THR A 2 12.91 -31.55 -14.64
C THR A 2 12.07 -30.85 -13.58
N HIS A 3 12.52 -29.67 -13.17
CA HIS A 3 11.83 -28.86 -12.17
C HIS A 3 10.60 -28.25 -12.81
N ASP A 4 9.54 -29.03 -12.95
CA ASP A 4 8.27 -28.55 -13.51
C ASP A 4 7.66 -27.53 -12.54
N TYR A 5 7.66 -26.27 -12.96
CA TYR A 5 7.13 -25.17 -12.19
C TYR A 5 5.60 -25.30 -12.03
N LYS A 6 5.15 -25.56 -10.80
CA LYS A 6 3.72 -25.63 -10.46
C LYS A 6 3.22 -24.27 -9.97
N ARG A 7 2.29 -23.67 -10.71
CA ARG A 7 1.62 -22.41 -10.29
C ARG A 7 0.61 -22.69 -9.18
N HIS A 8 0.65 -21.89 -8.12
CA HIS A 8 -0.28 -21.96 -6.98
C HIS A 8 -1.40 -20.91 -7.03
N GLY A 9 -1.61 -20.29 -8.20
CA GLY A 9 -2.56 -19.19 -8.39
C GLY A 9 -1.90 -17.82 -8.22
N THR A 10 -2.72 -16.78 -8.07
CA THR A 10 -2.30 -15.38 -7.96
C THR A 10 -2.73 -14.81 -6.61
N THR A 11 -1.90 -13.97 -6.00
CA THR A 11 -2.22 -13.22 -4.78
C THR A 11 -2.21 -11.71 -5.06
N THR A 12 -2.88 -10.93 -4.20
CA THR A 12 -2.71 -9.47 -4.18
C THR A 12 -1.53 -9.11 -3.29
N LEU A 13 -0.64 -8.23 -3.75
CA LEU A 13 0.41 -7.62 -2.94
C LEU A 13 0.02 -6.16 -2.67
N PHE A 14 -0.06 -5.78 -1.41
CA PHE A 14 0.00 -4.38 -1.00
C PHE A 14 1.44 -4.05 -0.63
N ALA A 15 1.96 -2.93 -1.11
CA ALA A 15 3.30 -2.48 -0.76
C ALA A 15 3.35 -0.97 -0.58
N ALA A 16 4.28 -0.52 0.25
CA ALA A 16 4.61 0.88 0.47
C ALA A 16 6.14 1.00 0.51
N LEU A 17 6.68 1.88 -0.33
CA LEU A 17 8.10 2.21 -0.36
C LEU A 17 8.34 3.47 0.49
N ASN A 18 9.27 3.40 1.42
CA ASN A 18 9.80 4.58 2.10
C ASN A 18 10.80 5.27 1.18
N VAL A 19 10.46 6.48 0.73
CA VAL A 19 11.30 7.26 -0.21
C VAL A 19 12.62 7.74 0.40
N LEU A 20 12.72 7.81 1.74
CA LEU A 20 13.92 8.31 2.41
C LEU A 20 15.06 7.29 2.40
N ASP A 21 14.74 6.01 2.65
CA ASP A 21 15.73 4.95 2.88
C ASP A 21 15.58 3.75 1.94
N GLY A 22 14.55 3.73 1.09
CA GLY A 22 14.29 2.65 0.14
C GLY A 22 13.69 1.39 0.75
N THR A 23 13.32 1.39 2.04
CA THR A 23 12.69 0.22 2.65
C THR A 23 11.28 -0.03 2.11
N VAL A 24 10.90 -1.30 1.96
CA VAL A 24 9.58 -1.70 1.46
C VAL A 24 8.83 -2.46 2.55
N ILE A 25 7.64 -1.97 2.89
CA ILE A 25 6.67 -2.69 3.71
C ILE A 25 5.71 -3.38 2.75
N GLY A 26 5.61 -4.70 2.82
CA GLY A 26 4.77 -5.51 1.93
C GLY A 26 3.83 -6.45 2.69
N GLN A 27 2.68 -6.73 2.10
CA GLN A 27 1.73 -7.71 2.61
C GLN A 27 0.95 -8.40 1.48
N CYS A 28 1.07 -9.72 1.41
CA CYS A 28 0.22 -10.54 0.54
C CYS A 28 -1.17 -10.75 1.16
N GLN A 29 -2.21 -10.60 0.35
CA GLN A 29 -3.61 -10.75 0.72
C GLN A 29 -4.35 -11.55 -0.36
N GLN A 30 -5.34 -12.35 0.06
CA GLN A 30 -6.15 -13.15 -0.86
C GLN A 30 -7.03 -12.31 -1.78
N ARG A 31 -7.35 -11.06 -1.39
CA ARG A 31 -8.26 -10.17 -2.12
C ARG A 31 -7.73 -8.74 -2.10
N HIS A 32 -8.14 -7.96 -3.11
CA HIS A 32 -7.82 -6.54 -3.25
C HIS A 32 -9.05 -5.70 -2.89
N ARG A 33 -9.32 -5.45 -1.59
CA ARG A 33 -10.46 -4.63 -1.13
C ARG A 33 -10.07 -3.71 0.02
N HIS A 34 -10.99 -2.83 0.41
CA HIS A 34 -10.79 -1.89 1.51
C HIS A 34 -10.49 -2.56 2.86
N ILE A 35 -11.01 -3.77 3.10
CA ILE A 35 -10.75 -4.54 4.34
C ILE A 35 -9.27 -4.92 4.42
N GLU A 36 -8.72 -5.43 3.32
CA GLU A 36 -7.32 -5.78 3.20
C GLU A 36 -6.42 -4.54 3.21
N TRP A 37 -6.85 -3.45 2.56
CA TRP A 37 -6.17 -2.15 2.67
C TRP A 37 -6.09 -1.63 4.11
N LEU A 38 -7.18 -1.73 4.88
CA LEU A 38 -7.18 -1.36 6.31
C LEU A 38 -6.25 -2.23 7.15
N LYS A 39 -6.08 -3.52 6.81
CA LYS A 39 -5.08 -4.39 7.44
C LYS A 39 -3.67 -3.89 7.14
N PHE A 40 -3.42 -3.50 5.90
CA PHE A 40 -2.13 -2.97 5.47
C PHE A 40 -1.79 -1.62 6.13
N LEU A 41 -2.75 -0.69 6.24
CA LEU A 41 -2.56 0.56 7.00
C LEU A 41 -2.20 0.32 8.47
N ARG A 42 -2.76 -0.74 9.10
CA ARG A 42 -2.36 -1.13 10.46
C ARG A 42 -0.93 -1.65 10.52
N GLN A 43 -0.48 -2.36 9.50
CA GLN A 43 0.90 -2.81 9.39
C GLN A 43 1.86 -1.62 9.27
N ILE A 44 1.59 -0.69 8.34
CA ILE A 44 2.37 0.54 8.20
C ILE A 44 2.42 1.31 9.53
N ASN A 45 1.29 1.48 10.21
CA ASN A 45 1.26 2.17 11.50
C ASN A 45 2.14 1.50 12.55
N ARG A 46 2.22 0.16 12.56
CA ARG A 46 3.03 -0.60 13.52
C ARG A 46 4.52 -0.51 13.21
N GLU A 47 4.88 -0.51 11.93
CA GLU A 47 6.27 -0.60 11.45
C GLU A 47 6.92 0.78 11.25
N THR A 48 6.22 1.87 11.60
CA THR A 48 6.73 3.25 11.49
C THR A 48 6.82 3.93 12.87
N PRO A 49 7.84 4.79 13.12
CA PRO A 49 8.04 5.48 14.40
C PRO A 49 6.82 6.28 14.84
N LYS A 50 6.33 6.17 16.08
CA LYS A 50 5.01 6.69 16.50
C LYS A 50 4.87 8.21 16.49
N ASP A 51 5.99 8.92 16.54
CA ASP A 51 6.13 10.37 16.68
C ASP A 51 6.16 11.13 15.35
N LYS A 52 6.16 10.44 14.20
CA LYS A 52 6.24 11.07 12.87
C LYS A 52 4.86 11.27 12.26
N GLU A 53 4.69 12.15 11.29
CA GLU A 53 3.51 12.10 10.40
C GLU A 53 3.74 11.08 9.27
N LEU A 54 2.67 10.51 8.72
CA LEU A 54 2.73 9.56 7.61
C LEU A 54 2.02 10.13 6.39
N HIS A 55 2.81 10.59 5.43
CA HIS A 55 2.31 11.02 4.12
C HIS A 55 2.36 9.85 3.15
N LEU A 56 1.20 9.29 2.84
CA LEU A 56 1.07 8.22 1.87
C LEU A 56 0.67 8.81 0.52
N ILE A 57 1.49 8.59 -0.51
CA ILE A 57 1.16 8.92 -1.89
C ILE A 57 0.58 7.66 -2.53
N CYS A 58 -0.70 7.69 -2.88
CA CYS A 58 -1.43 6.57 -3.46
C CYS A 58 -1.90 6.92 -4.89
N ASP A 59 -2.21 5.88 -5.67
CA ASP A 59 -2.96 6.04 -6.92
C ASP A 59 -4.44 6.39 -6.63
N ASN A 60 -5.26 6.53 -7.67
CA ASN A 60 -6.67 6.88 -7.52
C ASN A 60 -7.61 5.70 -7.25
N TYR A 61 -7.10 4.55 -6.79
CA TYR A 61 -7.91 3.37 -6.63
C TYR A 61 -9.04 3.54 -5.60
N ALA A 62 -10.23 3.03 -5.94
CA ALA A 62 -11.47 3.30 -5.21
C ALA A 62 -11.43 2.83 -3.74
N THR A 63 -10.64 1.81 -3.41
CA THR A 63 -10.56 1.31 -2.03
C THR A 63 -9.97 2.34 -1.08
N HIS A 64 -9.07 3.22 -1.55
CA HIS A 64 -8.48 4.28 -0.73
C HIS A 64 -9.52 5.32 -0.30
N LYS A 65 -10.60 5.48 -1.09
CA LYS A 65 -11.66 6.47 -0.87
C LYS A 65 -12.91 5.88 -0.20
N HIS A 66 -12.88 4.59 0.14
CA HIS A 66 -14.02 3.90 0.77
C HIS A 66 -14.42 4.57 2.11
N PRO A 67 -15.71 4.69 2.45
CA PRO A 67 -16.17 5.37 3.68
C PRO A 67 -15.49 4.86 4.96
N ALA A 68 -15.37 3.53 5.13
CA ALA A 68 -14.68 2.93 6.28
C ALA A 68 -13.19 3.30 6.35
N VAL A 69 -12.54 3.54 5.21
CA VAL A 69 -11.15 3.99 5.16
C VAL A 69 -11.06 5.45 5.59
N ARG A 70 -11.94 6.30 5.08
CA ARG A 70 -12.03 7.72 5.48
C ARG A 70 -12.29 7.87 6.98
N GLU A 71 -13.23 7.09 7.53
CA GLU A 71 -13.53 7.09 8.96
C GLU A 71 -12.31 6.64 9.78
N ARG A 72 -11.60 5.61 9.33
CA ARG A 72 -10.38 5.15 9.99
C ARG A 72 -9.30 6.23 10.00
N LEU A 73 -9.10 6.91 8.88
CA LEU A 73 -8.10 7.99 8.75
C LEU A 73 -8.47 9.19 9.62
N TYR A 74 -9.75 9.54 9.73
CA TYR A 74 -10.22 10.58 10.64
C TYR A 74 -9.87 10.27 12.11
N LYS A 75 -9.97 9.01 12.52
CA LYS A 75 -9.57 8.55 13.87
C LYS A 75 -8.05 8.43 14.07
N HIS A 76 -7.26 8.60 13.01
CA HIS A 76 -5.80 8.48 13.03
C HIS A 76 -5.16 9.66 12.29
N PRO A 77 -5.14 10.86 12.90
CA PRO A 77 -4.80 12.12 12.21
C PRO A 77 -3.37 12.18 11.68
N ARG A 78 -2.50 11.29 12.16
CA ARG A 78 -1.12 11.10 11.68
C ARG A 78 -1.04 10.65 10.21
N PHE A 79 -2.08 10.00 9.68
CA PHE A 79 -2.11 9.54 8.30
C PHE A 79 -2.67 10.62 7.37
N HIS A 80 -1.86 11.04 6.41
CA HIS A 80 -2.23 11.97 5.35
C HIS A 80 -2.14 11.24 4.01
N LEU A 81 -3.29 11.01 3.37
CA LEU A 81 -3.32 10.42 2.02
C LEU A 81 -3.31 11.52 0.97
N HIS A 82 -2.34 11.41 0.07
CA HIS A 82 -2.21 12.20 -1.14
C HIS A 82 -2.46 11.30 -2.34
N PHE A 83 -3.10 11.82 -3.37
CA PHE A 83 -3.42 11.07 -4.57
C PHE A 83 -2.65 11.62 -5.75
N THR A 84 -2.04 10.74 -6.55
CA THR A 84 -1.38 11.16 -7.79
C THR A 84 -2.41 11.78 -8.75
N PRO A 85 -2.04 12.77 -9.58
CA PRO A 85 -2.88 13.18 -10.70
C PRO A 85 -3.22 12.00 -11.61
N THR A 86 -4.34 12.10 -12.31
CA THR A 86 -4.71 11.12 -13.34
C THR A 86 -3.57 11.01 -14.37
N SER A 87 -3.23 9.77 -14.76
CA SER A 87 -2.14 9.47 -15.70
C SER A 87 -0.73 9.80 -15.21
N ALA A 88 -0.53 10.06 -13.91
CA ALA A 88 0.78 10.33 -13.32
C ALA A 88 1.28 9.17 -12.43
N SER A 89 1.19 7.93 -12.90
CA SER A 89 1.64 6.74 -12.15
C SER A 89 3.14 6.77 -11.82
N TRP A 90 3.93 7.49 -12.62
CA TRP A 90 5.36 7.68 -12.39
C TRP A 90 5.70 8.36 -11.04
N LEU A 91 4.74 9.01 -10.38
CA LEU A 91 4.87 9.56 -9.02
C LEU A 91 4.66 8.51 -7.93
N ASN A 92 4.01 7.38 -8.24
CA ASN A 92 3.81 6.28 -7.31
C ASN A 92 5.08 5.44 -7.21
N MET A 93 6.00 5.81 -6.32
CA MET A 93 7.34 5.22 -6.25
C MET A 93 7.36 3.71 -6.03
N VAL A 94 6.34 3.15 -5.36
CA VAL A 94 6.28 1.69 -5.18
C VAL A 94 6.09 0.94 -6.50
N GLU A 95 5.45 1.55 -7.50
CA GLU A 95 5.35 0.95 -8.84
C GLU A 95 6.72 0.83 -9.51
N ARG A 96 7.63 1.77 -9.25
CA ARG A 96 9.01 1.72 -9.75
C ARG A 96 9.82 0.57 -9.15
N PHE A 97 9.47 0.15 -7.94
CA PHE A 97 10.10 -1.03 -7.32
C PHE A 97 9.67 -2.34 -7.99
N PHE A 98 8.49 -2.38 -8.62
CA PHE A 98 7.97 -3.57 -9.28
C PHE A 98 8.40 -3.72 -10.74
N VAL A 99 8.89 -2.67 -11.38
CA VAL A 99 9.45 -2.74 -12.73
C VAL A 99 10.87 -3.27 -12.63
N ILE A 100 11.03 -4.52 -13.05
CA ILE A 100 12.32 -5.17 -13.37
C ILE A 100 12.53 -5.02 -14.88
#